data_AF-A0AAN7FEV7-F1
#
_entry.id   AF-A0AAN7FEV7-F1
#
_cell.length_a   1.000
_cell.length_b   1.000
_cell.length_c   1.000
_cell.angle_alpha   90.00
_cell.angle_beta   90.00
_cell.angle_gamma   90.00
#
_symmetry.space_group_name_H-M   'P 1'
#
loop_
_entity.id
_entity.type
_entity.pdbx_description
1 polymer ?
#
loop_
_entity_poly.entity_id
_entity_poly.type
_entity_poly.pdbx_seq_one_letter_code
_entity_poly.pdbx_strand_id
1 'polypeptide(L)'
;MNDIYRSKIVHLRKGNSLQNLQTLQGAFMDKDSPLIDSMYKLINLTKLKMSFLLNLLQQEVLVEGLVKLTLLESLKIKSIDEMASRLLDDPMPELEKLHNLKLLSFYSSSYVKRSMVCSKLGFPQLLILKFWMLPELDEWNVEEQALQNLQ
;
A
#
# COMPACT_ATOMS: atom_id res chain seq x y z
N MET A 1 -10.60 -3.01 -17.87
CA MET A 1 -11.38 -4.03 -17.13
C MET A 1 -12.20 -3.26 -16.11
N ASN A 2 -13.51 -3.09 -16.31
CA ASN A 2 -14.34 -2.22 -15.46
C ASN A 2 -14.43 -2.80 -14.03
N ASP A 3 -13.91 -2.07 -13.04
CA ASP A 3 -13.91 -2.44 -11.61
C ASP A 3 -15.30 -2.29 -10.95
N ILE A 4 -16.31 -2.98 -11.49
CA ILE A 4 -17.70 -2.90 -10.98
C ILE A 4 -17.90 -3.84 -9.76
N TYR A 5 -17.00 -4.79 -9.53
CA TYR A 5 -17.11 -5.76 -8.43
C TYR A 5 -16.18 -5.35 -7.28
N ARG A 6 -16.72 -4.60 -6.31
CA ARG A 6 -16.01 -4.18 -5.10
C ARG A 6 -16.53 -4.96 -3.90
N SER A 7 -15.64 -5.66 -3.20
CA SER A 7 -15.96 -6.33 -1.95
C SER A 7 -15.50 -5.47 -0.78
N LYS A 8 -16.45 -4.85 -0.09
CA LYS A 8 -16.19 -4.04 1.10
C LYS A 8 -16.35 -4.89 2.35
N ILE A 9 -15.42 -4.76 3.29
CA ILE A 9 -15.63 -5.28 4.64
C ILE A 9 -16.56 -4.30 5.35
N VAL A 10 -17.81 -4.72 5.55
CA VAL A 10 -18.84 -3.85 6.15
C VAL A 10 -18.83 -3.94 7.68
N HIS A 11 -18.45 -5.10 8.22
CA HIS A 11 -18.44 -5.33 9.66
C HIS A 11 -17.17 -6.04 10.08
N LEU A 12 -16.50 -5.48 11.09
CA LEU A 12 -15.38 -6.12 11.76
C LEU A 12 -15.84 -6.61 13.12
N ARG A 13 -15.71 -7.93 13.34
CA ARG A 13 -16.06 -8.55 14.62
C ARG A 13 -15.23 -7.92 15.74
N LYS A 14 -15.87 -7.54 16.85
CA LYS A 14 -15.16 -7.10 18.07
C LYS A 14 -14.37 -8.30 18.61
N GLY A 15 -13.05 -8.15 18.73
CA GLY A 15 -12.11 -9.18 19.19
C GLY A 15 -10.90 -9.36 18.27
N ASN A 16 -10.04 -10.31 18.62
CA ASN A 16 -8.77 -10.58 17.93
C ASN A 16 -8.91 -11.40 16.64
N SER A 17 -10.11 -11.47 16.07
CA SER A 17 -10.47 -12.37 14.96
C SER A 17 -9.63 -12.19 13.69
N LEU A 18 -9.00 -11.02 13.51
CA LEU A 18 -8.16 -10.71 12.35
C LEU A 18 -6.67 -11.02 12.56
N GLN A 19 -6.26 -11.33 13.80
CA GLN A 19 -4.84 -11.58 14.10
C GLN A 19 -4.30 -12.82 13.39
N ASN A 20 -5.14 -13.81 13.06
CA ASN A 20 -4.70 -15.01 12.33
C ASN A 20 -4.70 -14.83 10.81
N LEU A 21 -5.20 -13.69 10.30
CA LEU A 21 -5.30 -13.45 8.87
C LEU A 21 -3.92 -13.14 8.30
N GLN A 22 -3.42 -14.01 7.43
CA GLN A 22 -2.13 -13.82 6.76
C GLN A 22 -2.27 -13.18 5.37
N THR A 23 -3.39 -13.41 4.70
CA THR A 23 -3.63 -12.91 3.35
C THR A 23 -4.97 -12.21 3.27
N LEU A 24 -4.95 -10.96 2.82
CA LEU A 24 -6.14 -10.16 2.53
C LEU A 24 -6.01 -9.62 1.11
N GLN A 25 -6.87 -10.09 0.21
CA GLN A 25 -6.85 -9.67 -1.20
C GLN A 25 -8.25 -9.26 -1.65
N GLY A 26 -8.31 -8.28 -2.54
CA GLY A 26 -9.57 -7.74 -3.06
C GLY A 26 -10.28 -6.82 -2.07
N ALA A 27 -9.59 -6.40 -1.00
CA ALA A 27 -10.14 -5.44 -0.05
C ALA A 27 -10.35 -4.08 -0.74
N PHE A 28 -11.53 -3.51 -0.56
CA PHE A 28 -11.82 -2.14 -0.97
C PHE A 28 -11.90 -1.22 0.25
N MET A 29 -11.10 -0.15 0.24
CA MET A 29 -11.09 0.89 1.28
C MET A 29 -11.61 2.21 0.71
N ASP A 30 -12.80 2.60 1.13
CA ASP A 30 -13.32 3.95 0.93
C ASP A 30 -13.35 4.71 2.26
N LYS A 31 -13.83 5.95 2.21
CA LYS A 31 -13.94 6.82 3.38
C LYS A 31 -14.73 6.24 4.56
N ASP A 32 -15.63 5.28 4.33
CA ASP A 32 -16.50 4.70 5.35
C ASP A 32 -16.04 3.27 5.68
N SER A 33 -14.84 2.87 5.26
CA SER A 33 -14.33 1.52 5.47
C SER A 33 -13.80 1.37 6.90
N PRO A 34 -14.36 0.44 7.71
CA PRO A 34 -13.87 0.20 9.06
C PRO A 34 -12.46 -0.40 9.06
N LEU A 35 -11.94 -0.80 7.89
CA LEU A 35 -10.61 -1.37 7.72
C LEU A 35 -9.50 -0.34 7.94
N ILE A 36 -9.75 0.95 7.63
CA ILE A 36 -8.77 2.03 7.78
C ILE A 36 -8.33 2.13 9.24
N ASP A 37 -9.30 2.24 10.15
CA ASP A 37 -9.02 2.42 11.57
C ASP A 37 -8.56 1.14 12.26
N SER A 38 -8.71 -0.02 11.63
CA SER A 38 -8.49 -1.34 12.25
C SER A 38 -7.31 -2.11 11.68
N MET A 39 -6.48 -1.48 10.85
CA MET A 39 -5.25 -2.08 10.32
C MET A 39 -4.34 -2.62 11.42
N TYR A 40 -4.33 -1.99 12.60
CA TYR A 40 -3.59 -2.43 13.77
C TYR A 40 -3.97 -3.84 14.27
N LYS A 41 -5.08 -4.43 13.81
CA LYS A 41 -5.51 -5.80 14.16
C LYS A 41 -4.93 -6.86 13.21
N LEU A 42 -4.40 -6.45 12.06
CA LEU A 42 -3.88 -7.33 11.01
C LEU A 42 -2.39 -7.65 11.23
N ILE A 43 -1.98 -7.86 12.49
CA ILE A 43 -0.57 -7.94 12.88
C ILE A 43 0.22 -9.09 12.24
N ASN A 44 -0.45 -10.19 11.85
CA ASN A 44 0.19 -11.33 11.17
C ASN A 44 -0.05 -11.34 9.66
N LEU A 45 -0.49 -10.22 9.09
CA LEU A 45 -0.76 -10.12 7.66
C LEU A 45 0.57 -10.06 6.89
N THR A 46 0.76 -11.02 6.00
CA THR A 46 1.94 -11.13 5.14
C THR A 46 1.65 -10.66 3.71
N LYS A 47 0.38 -10.69 3.28
CA LYS A 47 -0.01 -10.30 1.92
C LYS A 47 -1.25 -9.41 1.94
N LEU A 48 -1.10 -8.19 1.41
CA LEU A 48 -2.18 -7.23 1.24
C LEU A 48 -2.31 -6.84 -0.23
N LYS A 49 -3.48 -7.09 -0.81
CA LYS A 49 -3.89 -6.52 -2.10
C LYS A 49 -5.19 -5.75 -1.91
N MET A 50 -5.11 -4.44 -2.09
CA MET A 50 -6.24 -3.55 -1.86
C MET A 50 -6.42 -2.52 -2.97
N SER A 51 -7.66 -2.09 -3.11
CA SER A 51 -8.02 -0.91 -3.89
C SER A 51 -8.57 0.16 -2.96
N PHE A 52 -8.32 1.43 -3.25
CA PHE A 52 -8.76 2.52 -2.38
C PHE A 52 -9.42 3.70 -3.10
N LEU A 53 -10.27 4.40 -2.36
CA LEU A 53 -10.96 5.65 -2.72
C LEU A 53 -11.00 6.56 -1.49
N LEU A 54 -9.94 7.34 -1.26
CA LEU A 54 -9.67 8.04 0.00
C LEU A 54 -9.36 9.52 -0.22
N ASN A 55 -9.78 10.35 0.74
CA ASN A 55 -9.36 11.74 0.83
C ASN A 55 -7.98 11.88 1.50
N LEU A 56 -7.44 13.09 1.55
CA LEU A 56 -6.09 13.38 2.07
C LEU A 56 -5.85 12.87 3.49
N LEU A 57 -6.74 13.20 4.43
CA LEU A 57 -6.61 12.78 5.83
C LEU A 57 -6.56 11.26 5.96
N GLN A 58 -7.32 10.55 5.13
CA GLN A 58 -7.36 9.08 5.16
C GLN A 58 -6.16 8.43 4.50
N GLN A 59 -5.48 9.12 3.59
CA GLN A 59 -4.23 8.64 3.00
C GLN A 59 -3.12 8.61 4.04
N GLU A 60 -3.02 9.64 4.89
CA GLU A 60 -2.08 9.68 6.01
C GLU A 60 -2.32 8.49 6.96
N VAL A 61 -3.58 8.30 7.40
CA VAL A 61 -3.97 7.18 8.26
C VAL A 61 -3.69 5.81 7.62
N LEU A 62 -3.90 5.69 6.31
CA LEU A 62 -3.58 4.46 5.57
C LEU A 62 -2.09 4.15 5.62
N VAL A 63 -1.23 5.13 5.34
CA VAL A 63 0.23 4.94 5.35
C VAL A 63 0.71 4.60 6.76
N GLU A 64 0.23 5.30 7.78
CA GLU A 64 0.51 4.97 9.19
C GLU A 64 0.03 3.58 9.59
N GLY A 65 -1.10 3.12 9.03
CA GLY A 65 -1.62 1.78 9.23
C GLY A 65 -0.76 0.71 8.55
N LEU A 66 -0.30 0.98 7.32
CA LEU A 66 0.52 0.07 6.53
C LEU A 66 1.85 -0.23 7.20
N VAL A 67 2.55 0.79 7.71
CA VAL A 67 3.86 0.62 8.37
C VAL A 67 3.79 -0.22 9.65
N LYS A 68 2.60 -0.38 10.24
CA LYS A 68 2.37 -1.25 11.41
C LYS A 68 2.27 -2.73 11.04
N LEU A 69 2.12 -3.06 9.74
CA LEU A 69 2.10 -4.44 9.25
C LEU A 69 3.53 -4.95 9.06
N THR A 70 4.27 -5.10 10.16
CA THR A 70 5.72 -5.40 10.14
C THR A 70 6.06 -6.77 9.52
N LEU A 71 5.10 -7.68 9.44
CA LEU A 71 5.23 -8.99 8.79
C LEU A 71 4.85 -8.97 7.30
N LEU A 72 4.50 -7.82 6.74
CA LEU A 72 4.05 -7.70 5.36
C LEU A 72 5.19 -7.98 4.39
N GLU A 73 5.00 -8.99 3.55
CA GLU A 73 5.93 -9.40 2.51
C GLU A 73 5.49 -8.95 1.12
N SER A 74 4.19 -8.74 0.91
CA SER A 74 3.61 -8.34 -0.37
C SER A 74 2.56 -7.26 -0.18
N LEU A 75 2.79 -6.10 -0.79
CA LEU A 75 1.85 -4.99 -0.86
C LEU A 75 1.50 -4.69 -2.31
N LYS A 76 0.20 -4.71 -2.62
CA LYS A 76 -0.33 -4.26 -3.92
C LYS A 76 -1.44 -3.25 -3.66
N ILE A 77 -1.24 -2.02 -4.10
CA ILE A 77 -2.24 -0.96 -3.97
C ILE A 77 -2.69 -0.47 -5.34
N LYS A 78 -3.98 -0.14 -5.42
CA LYS A 78 -4.62 0.34 -6.63
C LYS A 78 -5.54 1.50 -6.26
N SER A 79 -5.47 2.62 -6.97
CA SER A 79 -6.57 3.59 -6.89
C SER A 79 -7.69 3.20 -7.85
N ILE A 80 -8.93 3.43 -7.42
CA ILE A 80 -10.12 3.21 -8.26
C ILE A 80 -10.49 4.48 -9.04
N ASP A 81 -10.07 5.65 -8.57
CA ASP A 81 -10.37 6.93 -9.21
C ASP A 81 -9.07 7.59 -9.67
N GLU A 82 -8.91 7.70 -10.98
CA GLU A 82 -7.72 8.24 -11.62
C GLU A 82 -7.51 9.74 -11.36
N MET A 83 -8.51 10.44 -10.83
CA MET A 83 -8.47 11.89 -10.61
C MET A 83 -8.59 12.27 -9.13
N ALA A 84 -9.48 11.62 -8.37
CA ALA A 84 -9.89 12.08 -7.05
C ALA A 84 -9.22 11.37 -5.85
N SER A 85 -8.58 10.22 -6.04
CA SER A 85 -8.01 9.45 -4.93
C SER A 85 -6.61 8.93 -5.27
N ARG A 86 -5.61 9.80 -5.15
CA ARG A 86 -4.21 9.48 -5.45
C ARG A 86 -3.35 9.83 -4.25
N LEU A 87 -2.35 9.02 -3.92
CA LEU A 87 -1.39 9.35 -2.87
C LEU A 87 -0.65 10.64 -3.28
N LEU A 88 -0.86 11.70 -2.50
CA LEU A 88 -0.26 13.00 -2.77
C LEU A 88 1.18 13.11 -2.30
N ASP A 89 1.57 12.33 -1.29
CA ASP A 89 2.94 12.27 -0.81
C ASP A 89 3.62 10.98 -1.23
N ASP A 90 4.95 11.06 -1.35
CA ASP A 90 5.76 9.89 -1.66
C ASP A 90 5.62 8.86 -0.53
N PRO A 91 5.01 7.69 -0.80
CA PRO A 91 4.85 6.68 0.22
C PRO A 91 6.16 5.91 0.48
N MET A 92 7.17 6.03 -0.39
CA MET A 92 8.38 5.20 -0.34
C MET A 92 9.17 5.37 0.97
N PRO A 93 9.40 6.57 1.53
CA PRO A 93 10.09 6.75 2.82
C PRO A 93 9.38 6.10 4.02
N GLU A 94 8.06 5.92 3.93
CA GLU A 94 7.30 5.22 4.96
C GLU A 94 7.29 3.71 4.69
N LEU A 95 7.07 3.30 3.45
CA LEU A 95 7.00 1.90 3.06
C LEU A 95 8.34 1.17 3.18
N GLU A 96 9.48 1.86 3.10
CA GLU A 96 10.80 1.25 3.31
C GLU A 96 11.04 0.75 4.73
N LYS A 97 10.24 1.22 5.71
CA LYS A 97 10.21 0.71 7.10
C LYS A 97 9.66 -0.72 7.18
N LEU A 98 8.98 -1.19 6.13
CA LEU A 98 8.53 -2.58 5.99
C LEU A 98 9.70 -3.46 5.56
N HIS A 99 10.61 -3.77 6.48
CA HIS A 99 11.85 -4.50 6.18
C HIS A 99 11.65 -5.91 5.61
N ASN A 100 10.47 -6.52 5.78
CA ASN A 100 10.12 -7.83 5.21
C ASN A 100 9.49 -7.76 3.82
N LEU A 101 9.28 -6.56 3.28
CA LEU A 101 8.59 -6.36 2.03
C LEU A 101 9.45 -6.86 0.86
N LYS A 102 8.95 -7.90 0.18
CA LYS A 102 9.58 -8.54 -0.98
C LYS A 102 8.91 -8.16 -2.29
N LEU A 103 7.63 -7.81 -2.25
CA LEU A 103 6.86 -7.36 -3.41
C LEU A 103 6.12 -6.07 -3.09
N LEU A 104 6.34 -5.04 -3.92
CA LEU A 104 5.59 -3.79 -3.91
C LEU A 104 5.00 -3.54 -5.29
N SER A 105 3.74 -3.15 -5.36
CA SER A 105 3.12 -2.76 -6.63
C SER A 105 2.12 -1.63 -6.46
N PHE A 106 2.25 -0.65 -7.36
CA PHE A 106 1.34 0.49 -7.48
C PHE A 106 0.64 0.42 -8.85
N TYR A 107 -0.68 0.54 -8.83
CA TYR A 107 -1.54 0.41 -9.99
C TYR A 107 -2.52 1.58 -10.10
N SER A 108 -2.89 1.94 -11.34
CA SER A 108 -4.04 2.81 -11.66
C SER A 108 -4.01 4.15 -10.92
N SER A 109 -3.10 5.05 -11.29
CA SER A 109 -2.98 6.40 -10.74
C SER A 109 -2.93 6.45 -9.21
N SER A 110 -2.48 5.38 -8.54
CA SER A 110 -2.41 5.34 -7.07
C SER A 110 -1.44 6.37 -6.48
N TYR A 111 -0.62 6.99 -7.32
CA TYR A 111 0.34 8.03 -6.99
C TYR A 111 0.30 9.13 -8.06
N VAL A 112 0.44 10.39 -7.67
CA VAL A 112 0.28 11.56 -8.56
C VAL A 112 1.53 12.43 -8.68
N LYS A 113 2.52 12.26 -7.81
CA LYS A 113 3.73 13.09 -7.86
C LYS A 113 4.69 12.57 -8.94
N ARG A 114 5.55 13.48 -9.40
CA ARG A 114 6.50 13.21 -10.49
C ARG A 114 7.70 12.39 -10.11
N SER A 115 8.06 12.40 -8.83
CA SER A 115 9.28 11.79 -8.34
C SER A 115 9.02 10.96 -7.10
N MET A 116 9.53 9.73 -7.08
CA MET A 116 9.68 8.95 -5.85
C MET A 116 11.15 8.90 -5.42
N VAL A 117 11.40 8.74 -4.13
CA VAL A 117 12.72 8.57 -3.52
C VAL A 117 12.76 7.27 -2.74
N CYS A 118 13.75 6.43 -3.02
CA CYS A 118 14.14 5.36 -2.11
C CYS A 118 15.37 5.81 -1.34
N SER A 119 15.25 5.92 -0.01
CA SER A 119 16.36 6.37 0.83
C SER A 119 17.49 5.34 0.83
N LYS A 120 18.70 5.79 1.17
CA LYS A 120 19.87 4.92 1.36
C LYS A 120 19.53 3.75 2.29
N LEU A 121 19.91 2.54 1.89
CA LEU A 121 19.58 1.27 2.58
C LEU A 121 18.07 0.94 2.64
N GLY A 122 17.22 1.71 1.97
CA GLY A 122 15.79 1.49 1.89
C GLY A 122 15.45 0.19 1.16
N PHE A 123 14.37 -0.46 1.59
CA PHE A 123 13.86 -1.70 0.99
C PHE A 123 14.87 -2.86 0.93
N PRO A 124 15.41 -3.31 2.09
CA PRO A 124 16.50 -4.29 2.11
C PRO A 124 16.13 -5.67 1.56
N GLN A 125 14.84 -6.05 1.53
CA GLN A 125 14.39 -7.37 1.03
C GLN A 125 13.55 -7.29 -0.25
N LEU A 126 13.41 -6.10 -0.86
CA LEU A 126 12.52 -5.96 -2.01
C LEU A 126 13.10 -6.67 -3.24
N LEU A 127 12.32 -7.58 -3.80
CA LEU A 127 12.67 -8.40 -4.96
C LEU A 127 11.90 -7.97 -6.21
N ILE A 128 10.64 -7.55 -6.01
CA ILE A 128 9.72 -7.26 -7.10
C ILE A 128 9.11 -5.89 -6.86
N LEU A 129 9.38 -4.96 -7.76
CA LEU A 129 8.70 -3.68 -7.82
C LEU A 129 7.94 -3.55 -9.14
N LYS A 130 6.68 -3.10 -9.07
CA LYS A 130 5.86 -2.89 -10.27
C LYS A 130 5.14 -1.56 -10.20
N PHE A 131 5.37 -0.74 -11.21
CA PHE A 131 4.60 0.47 -11.49
C PHE A 131 3.78 0.25 -12.75
N TRP A 132 2.48 0.52 -12.71
CA TRP A 132 1.62 0.35 -13.88
C TRP A 132 0.49 1.38 -13.89
N MET A 133 0.36 2.09 -15.00
CA MET A 133 -0.58 3.21 -15.16
C MET A 133 -0.39 4.27 -14.06
N LEU A 134 0.84 4.76 -13.88
CA LEU A 134 1.17 5.93 -13.06
C LEU A 134 1.56 7.08 -14.00
N PRO A 135 0.60 7.79 -14.63
CA PRO A 135 0.87 8.67 -15.76
C PRO A 135 1.72 9.91 -15.43
N GLU A 136 1.77 10.30 -14.15
CA GLU A 136 2.52 11.48 -13.70
C GLU A 136 3.93 11.14 -13.20
N LEU A 137 4.26 9.86 -12.95
CA LEU A 137 5.55 9.46 -12.38
C LEU A 137 6.61 9.45 -13.49
N ASP A 138 7.48 10.46 -13.48
CA ASP A 138 8.53 10.67 -14.49
C ASP A 138 9.92 10.27 -13.99
N GLU A 139 10.16 10.47 -12.69
CA GLU A 139 11.47 10.33 -12.07
C GLU A 139 11.43 9.34 -10.91
N TRP A 140 12.49 8.55 -10.77
CA TRP A 140 12.66 7.70 -9.62
C TRP A 140 14.10 7.75 -9.12
N ASN A 141 14.26 8.37 -7.96
CA ASN A 141 15.55 8.63 -7.33
C ASN A 141 15.86 7.51 -6.36
N VAL A 142 16.76 6.61 -6.77
CA VAL A 142 17.22 5.50 -5.94
C VAL A 142 18.57 5.88 -5.35
N GLU A 143 18.61 6.11 -4.03
CA GLU A 143 19.87 6.41 -3.35
C GLU A 143 20.79 5.19 -3.29
N GLU A 144 22.07 5.46 -2.97
CA GLU A 144 23.09 4.42 -2.83
C GLU A 144 22.60 3.30 -1.91
N GLN A 145 22.82 2.04 -2.30
CA GLN A 145 22.50 0.87 -1.48
C GLN A 145 21.00 0.69 -1.17
N ALA A 146 20.09 1.46 -1.77
CA ALA A 146 18.67 1.14 -1.76
C ALA A 146 18.36 -0.04 -2.70
N LEU A 147 17.28 -0.78 -2.45
CA LEU A 147 16.75 -1.82 -3.35
C LEU A 147 17.78 -2.90 -3.76
N GLN A 148 18.69 -3.28 -2.85
CA GLN A 148 19.87 -4.10 -3.19
C GLN A 148 19.55 -5.48 -3.79
N ASN A 149 18.34 -5.97 -3.58
CA ASN A 149 17.90 -7.29 -4.04
C ASN A 149 16.97 -7.24 -5.26
N LEU A 150 16.78 -6.07 -5.88
CA LEU A 150 16.02 -5.95 -7.13
C LEU A 150 16.81 -6.63 -8.26
N GLN A 151 16.20 -7.63 -8.91
CA GLN A 151 16.75 -8.32 -10.08
C GLN A 151 16.12 -7.84 -11.37
#